data_AF-A0A6A7RUI0-F1
#
_entry.id   AF-A0A6A7RUI0-F1
#
_cell.length_a   1.000
_cell.length_b   1.000
_cell.length_c   1.000
_cell.angle_alpha   90.00
_cell.angle_beta   90.00
_cell.angle_gamma   90.00
#
_symmetry.space_group_name_H-M   'P 1'
#
loop_
_entity.id
_entity.type
_entity.pdbx_description
1 polymer ?
#
loop_
_entity_poly.entity_id
_entity_poly.type
_entity_poly.pdbx_seq_one_letter_code
_entity_poly.pdbx_strand_id
1 'polypeptide(L)'
;MSRCKFTQRTALLLAALAASNAGAATIPVKILGLDDMSCRAWTESKADADERSLYVAWIRGMLTGHNYANRSQQVSVISSGTVEKHITRYCNDNPRGEFSDAAFDLSDRFSGRNAAITK
;
A
#
# COMPACT_ATOMS: atom_id res chain seq x y z
N MET A 1 9.19 -48.95 26.07
CA MET A 1 7.89 -48.37 25.65
C MET A 1 7.71 -46.86 25.95
N SER A 2 8.66 -46.17 26.62
CA SER A 2 8.52 -44.74 26.99
C SER A 2 8.99 -43.74 25.91
N ARG A 3 10.02 -44.11 25.13
CA ARG A 3 10.62 -43.22 24.10
C ARG A 3 9.67 -42.84 22.97
N CYS A 4 8.78 -43.76 22.55
CA CYS A 4 7.85 -43.54 21.44
C CYS A 4 6.77 -42.49 21.79
N LYS A 5 6.33 -42.43 23.05
CA LYS A 5 5.35 -41.45 23.54
C LYS A 5 5.90 -40.04 23.63
N PHE A 6 7.21 -39.90 23.88
CA PHE A 6 7.89 -38.61 23.92
C PHE A 6 8.00 -38.01 22.51
N THR A 7 8.45 -38.81 21.54
CA THR A 7 8.59 -38.36 20.14
C THR A 7 7.26 -37.92 19.53
N GLN A 8 6.17 -38.61 19.85
CA GLN A 8 4.82 -38.27 19.36
C GLN A 8 4.28 -36.96 19.94
N ARG A 9 4.57 -36.66 21.22
CA ARG A 9 4.16 -35.40 21.86
C ARG A 9 4.95 -34.21 21.29
N THR A 10 6.24 -34.38 21.05
CA THR A 10 7.07 -33.32 20.45
C THR A 10 6.65 -33.02 19.02
N ALA A 11 6.32 -34.05 18.22
CA ALA A 11 5.83 -33.88 16.86
C ALA A 11 4.47 -33.14 16.80
N LEU A 12 3.55 -33.43 17.72
CA LEU A 12 2.27 -32.73 17.84
C LEU A 12 2.43 -31.25 18.21
N LEU A 13 3.36 -30.93 19.11
CA LEU A 13 3.67 -29.53 19.49
C LEU A 13 4.28 -28.74 18.33
N LEU A 14 5.18 -29.36 17.55
CA LEU A 14 5.79 -28.76 16.36
C LEU A 14 4.75 -28.52 15.24
N ALA A 15 3.80 -29.43 15.05
CA ALA A 15 2.71 -29.26 14.09
C ALA A 15 1.74 -28.13 14.49
N ALA A 16 1.48 -27.95 15.79
CA ALA A 16 0.65 -26.85 16.30
C ALA A 16 1.31 -25.48 16.09
N LEU A 17 2.64 -25.38 16.23
CA LEU A 17 3.41 -24.15 15.98
C LEU A 17 3.51 -23.80 14.48
N ALA A 18 3.48 -24.80 13.60
CA ALA A 18 3.47 -24.58 12.15
C ALA A 18 2.12 -24.06 11.62
N ALA A 19 1.02 -24.31 12.34
CA ALA A 19 -0.32 -23.85 11.95
C ALA A 19 -0.62 -22.38 12.33
N SER A 20 0.22 -21.74 13.15
CA SER A 20 0.03 -20.35 13.60
C SER A 20 0.41 -19.28 12.55
N ASN A 21 0.89 -19.66 11.37
CA ASN A 21 1.18 -18.73 10.28
C ASN A 21 -0.06 -18.37 9.44
N ALA A 22 -1.26 -18.44 10.01
CA ALA A 22 -2.44 -17.81 9.41
C ALA A 22 -2.18 -16.30 9.35
N GLY A 23 -1.69 -15.82 8.21
CA GLY A 23 -1.47 -14.40 7.95
C GLY A 23 -2.75 -13.67 8.30
N ALA A 24 -2.64 -12.69 9.21
CA ALA A 24 -3.78 -11.86 9.60
C ALA A 24 -4.44 -11.34 8.31
N ALA A 25 -5.67 -11.77 8.05
CA ALA A 25 -6.43 -11.27 6.91
C ALA A 25 -6.57 -9.76 7.09
N THR A 26 -5.86 -8.98 6.27
CA THR A 26 -5.98 -7.53 6.27
C THR A 26 -7.36 -7.20 5.73
N ILE A 27 -8.18 -6.50 6.54
CA ILE A 27 -9.46 -5.99 6.06
C ILE A 27 -9.12 -4.96 4.97
N PRO A 28 -9.56 -5.15 3.72
CA PRO A 28 -9.25 -4.20 2.65
C PRO A 28 -9.77 -2.81 3.01
N VAL A 29 -8.95 -1.78 2.78
CA VAL A 29 -9.37 -0.40 2.98
C VAL A 29 -10.43 -0.07 1.94
N LYS A 30 -11.59 0.44 2.37
CA LYS A 30 -12.62 0.93 1.45
C LYS A 30 -12.16 2.26 0.85
N ILE A 31 -11.92 2.26 -0.46
CA ILE A 31 -11.43 3.43 -1.19
C ILE A 31 -12.62 4.22 -1.72
N LEU A 32 -12.66 5.51 -1.41
CA LEU A 32 -13.60 6.46 -1.99
C LEU A 32 -12.82 7.30 -3.00
N GLY A 33 -13.06 7.11 -4.29
CA GLY A 33 -12.29 7.75 -5.36
C GLY A 33 -13.09 7.94 -6.64
N LEU A 34 -12.36 8.00 -7.75
CA LEU A 34 -12.94 8.07 -9.09
C LEU A 34 -13.63 6.74 -9.45
N ASP A 35 -14.47 6.75 -10.48
CA ASP A 35 -15.21 5.56 -10.91
C ASP A 35 -14.28 4.44 -11.41
N ASP A 36 -13.17 4.80 -12.08
CA ASP A 36 -12.09 3.88 -12.44
C ASP A 36 -10.81 4.27 -11.69
N MET A 37 -10.41 3.43 -10.75
CA MET A 37 -9.19 3.61 -9.94
C MET A 37 -8.04 2.74 -10.45
N SER A 38 -8.04 2.33 -11.72
CA SER A 38 -6.98 1.49 -12.28
C SER A 38 -5.77 2.28 -12.79
N CYS A 39 -4.61 1.63 -12.82
CA CYS A 39 -3.43 2.17 -13.46
C CYS A 39 -3.57 2.36 -14.98
N ARG A 40 -4.50 1.64 -15.62
CA ARG A 40 -4.87 1.87 -17.01
C ARG A 40 -5.56 3.23 -17.17
N ALA A 41 -6.56 3.53 -16.35
CA ALA A 41 -7.25 4.82 -16.40
C ALA A 41 -6.31 6.00 -16.06
N TRP A 42 -5.40 5.82 -15.09
CA TRP A 42 -4.30 6.76 -14.88
C TRP A 42 -3.48 6.98 -16.15
N THR A 43 -3.19 5.95 -16.93
CA THR A 43 -2.37 6.08 -18.16
C THR A 43 -3.14 6.79 -19.27
N GLU A 44 -4.43 6.50 -19.41
CA GLU A 44 -5.32 7.04 -20.44
C GLU A 44 -5.66 8.52 -20.21
N SER A 45 -5.85 8.93 -18.95
CA SER A 45 -6.13 10.33 -18.57
C SER A 45 -5.03 11.32 -18.98
N LYS A 46 -3.90 10.90 -19.56
CA LYS A 46 -2.90 11.84 -20.11
C LYS A 46 -3.43 12.61 -21.31
N ALA A 47 -4.47 12.09 -21.96
CA ALA A 47 -5.09 12.71 -23.12
C ALA A 47 -6.02 13.88 -22.74
N ASP A 48 -6.41 13.97 -21.47
CA ASP A 48 -7.32 15.00 -20.95
C ASP A 48 -6.73 15.64 -19.68
N ALA A 49 -6.38 16.92 -19.75
CA ALA A 49 -5.75 17.63 -18.66
C ALA A 49 -6.68 17.82 -17.44
N ASP A 50 -7.99 17.96 -17.68
CA ASP A 50 -8.97 18.13 -16.62
C ASP A 50 -9.17 16.80 -15.89
N GLU A 51 -9.31 15.71 -16.63
CA GLU A 51 -9.36 14.36 -16.06
C GLU A 51 -8.09 14.06 -15.25
N ARG A 52 -6.90 14.31 -15.82
CA ARG A 52 -5.63 14.17 -15.11
C ARG A 52 -5.62 14.93 -13.78
N SER A 53 -6.13 16.16 -13.80
CA SER A 53 -6.15 17.03 -12.63
C SER A 53 -7.00 16.44 -11.48
N LEU A 54 -8.08 15.73 -11.80
CA LEU A 54 -8.94 15.05 -10.82
C LEU A 54 -8.19 13.93 -10.10
N TYR A 55 -7.45 13.09 -10.83
CA TYR A 55 -6.60 12.06 -10.21
C TYR A 55 -5.56 12.68 -9.28
N VAL A 56 -4.87 13.74 -9.72
CA VAL A 56 -3.87 14.43 -8.90
C VAL A 56 -4.50 15.07 -7.66
N ALA A 57 -5.67 15.69 -7.80
CA ALA A 57 -6.43 16.27 -6.68
C ALA A 57 -6.83 15.20 -5.67
N TRP A 58 -7.29 14.04 -6.14
CA TRP A 58 -7.62 12.91 -5.27
C TRP A 58 -6.43 12.44 -4.45
N ILE A 59 -5.24 12.29 -5.05
CA ILE A 59 -4.02 11.93 -4.31
C ILE A 59 -3.72 12.94 -3.22
N ARG A 60 -3.82 14.24 -3.52
CA ARG A 60 -3.60 15.30 -2.51
C ARG A 60 -4.58 15.20 -1.35
N GLY A 61 -5.85 14.90 -1.65
CA GLY A 61 -6.85 14.63 -0.62
C GLY A 61 -6.49 13.42 0.24
N MET A 62 -6.08 12.33 -0.39
CA MET A 62 -5.63 11.11 0.30
C MET A 62 -4.43 11.40 1.21
N LEU A 63 -3.39 12.08 0.72
CA LEU A 63 -2.21 12.47 1.51
C LEU A 63 -2.57 13.39 2.68
N THR A 64 -3.54 14.29 2.48
CA THR A 64 -4.08 15.11 3.56
C THR A 64 -4.72 14.23 4.64
N GLY A 65 -5.51 13.23 4.24
CA GLY A 65 -6.09 12.23 5.13
C GLY A 65 -5.02 11.43 5.89
N HIS A 66 -3.96 11.01 5.21
CA HIS A 66 -2.81 10.35 5.85
C HIS A 66 -2.16 11.25 6.91
N ASN A 67 -1.88 12.52 6.59
CA ASN A 67 -1.30 13.47 7.54
C ASN A 67 -2.21 13.73 8.74
N TYR A 68 -3.53 13.77 8.52
CA TYR A 68 -4.51 13.92 9.59
C TYR A 68 -4.50 12.72 10.55
N ALA A 69 -4.48 11.51 9.99
CA ALA A 69 -4.49 10.26 10.76
C ALA A 69 -3.13 9.96 11.44
N ASN A 70 -2.01 10.37 10.83
CA ASN A 70 -0.66 10.03 11.28
C ASN A 70 0.23 11.27 11.42
N ARG A 71 0.02 12.02 12.50
CA ARG A 71 0.69 13.31 12.74
C ARG A 71 2.21 13.21 12.93
N SER A 72 2.74 12.06 13.34
CA SER A 72 4.18 11.84 13.53
C SER A 72 4.92 11.46 12.24
N GLN A 73 4.18 11.06 11.19
CA GLN A 73 4.75 10.64 9.91
C GLN A 73 4.05 11.36 8.76
N GLN A 74 4.14 12.69 8.76
CA GLN A 74 3.50 13.50 7.73
C GLN A 74 4.32 13.50 6.44
N VAL A 75 3.61 13.43 5.32
CA VAL A 75 4.14 13.75 4.00
C VAL A 75 4.26 15.28 3.89
N SER A 76 5.43 15.77 3.52
CA SER A 76 5.67 17.19 3.27
C SER A 76 5.00 17.66 1.98
N VAL A 77 4.96 18.97 1.76
CA VAL A 77 4.40 19.53 0.53
C VAL A 77 5.22 19.06 -0.68
N ILE A 78 4.57 18.38 -1.62
CA ILE A 78 5.15 17.90 -2.88
C ILE A 78 4.44 18.52 -4.09
N SER A 79 5.17 18.73 -5.19
CA SER A 79 4.63 19.31 -6.42
C SER A 79 3.71 18.33 -7.17
N SER A 80 2.81 18.83 -8.03
CA SER A 80 2.00 17.97 -8.92
C SER A 80 2.90 17.06 -9.75
N GLY A 81 3.99 17.60 -10.31
CA GLY A 81 4.91 16.85 -11.14
C GLY A 81 5.61 15.71 -10.39
N THR A 82 5.91 15.88 -9.11
CA THR A 82 6.44 14.77 -8.28
C THR A 82 5.40 13.68 -8.08
N VAL A 83 4.15 14.04 -7.81
CA VAL A 83 3.03 13.10 -7.72
C VAL A 83 2.90 12.34 -9.03
N GLU A 84 2.70 13.04 -10.14
CA GLU A 84 2.48 12.44 -11.46
C GLU A 84 3.63 11.51 -11.87
N LYS A 85 4.89 11.94 -11.66
CA LYS A 85 6.07 11.12 -11.97
C LYS A 85 6.07 9.82 -11.17
N HIS A 86 5.77 9.88 -9.88
CA HIS A 86 5.76 8.71 -9.02
C HIS A 86 4.66 7.73 -9.44
N ILE A 87 3.43 8.21 -9.59
CA ILE A 87 2.29 7.38 -9.98
C ILE A 87 2.50 6.77 -11.36
N THR A 88 3.00 7.55 -12.32
CA THR A 88 3.32 7.04 -13.66
C THR A 88 4.34 5.92 -13.62
N ARG A 89 5.40 6.05 -12.81
CA ARG A 89 6.35 4.94 -12.63
C ARG A 89 5.66 3.71 -12.06
N TYR A 90 4.93 3.86 -10.95
CA TYR A 90 4.23 2.74 -10.32
C TYR A 90 3.30 2.03 -11.32
N CYS A 91 2.49 2.79 -12.07
CA CYS A 91 1.52 2.22 -13.00
C CYS A 91 2.16 1.62 -14.25
N ASN A 92 3.33 2.10 -14.69
CA ASN A 92 4.09 1.43 -15.74
C ASN A 92 4.62 0.07 -15.28
N ASP A 93 5.06 -0.03 -14.01
CA ASP A 93 5.53 -1.28 -13.42
C ASP A 93 4.35 -2.23 -13.11
N ASN A 94 3.16 -1.68 -12.89
CA ASN A 94 1.94 -2.41 -12.49
C ASN A 94 0.75 -2.05 -13.39
N PRO A 95 0.76 -2.41 -14.69
CA PRO A 95 -0.26 -1.97 -15.65
C PRO A 95 -1.67 -2.52 -15.38
N ARG A 96 -1.78 -3.60 -14.61
CA ARG A 96 -3.04 -4.21 -14.14
C ARG A 96 -3.32 -3.93 -12.67
N GLY A 97 -2.57 -3.02 -12.05
CA GLY A 97 -2.71 -2.64 -10.65
C GLY A 97 -3.69 -1.49 -10.45
N GLU A 98 -3.89 -1.14 -9.19
CA GLU A 98 -4.73 -0.04 -8.76
C GLU A 98 -3.91 1.25 -8.61
N PHE A 99 -4.47 2.36 -9.08
CA PHE A 99 -3.95 3.71 -8.89
C PHE A 99 -3.95 4.12 -7.40
N SER A 100 -4.89 3.62 -6.59
CA SER A 100 -4.88 3.86 -5.13
C SER A 100 -3.64 3.30 -4.45
N ASP A 101 -3.15 2.14 -4.90
CA ASP A 101 -1.96 1.51 -4.33
C ASP A 101 -0.70 2.33 -4.65
N ALA A 102 -0.65 2.95 -5.83
CA ALA A 102 0.40 3.91 -6.18
C ALA A 102 0.39 5.11 -5.22
N ALA A 103 -0.79 5.58 -4.82
CA ALA A 103 -0.92 6.69 -3.88
C ALA A 103 -0.49 6.27 -2.46
N PHE A 104 -0.79 5.04 -2.03
CA PHE A 104 -0.34 4.51 -0.75
C PHE A 104 1.18 4.30 -0.71
N ASP A 105 1.77 3.75 -1.77
CA ASP A 105 3.23 3.64 -1.91
C ASP A 105 3.90 5.02 -1.86
N LEU A 106 3.31 6.03 -2.51
CA LEU A 106 3.77 7.41 -2.39
C LEU A 106 3.74 7.89 -0.95
N SER A 107 2.64 7.69 -0.24
CA SER A 107 2.53 8.09 1.17
C SER A 107 3.60 7.41 2.03
N ASP A 108 3.80 6.11 1.89
CA ASP A 108 4.76 5.36 2.68
C ASP A 108 6.22 5.79 2.41
N ARG A 109 6.54 6.13 1.15
CA ARG A 109 7.87 6.63 0.77
C ARG A 109 8.14 8.03 1.30
N PHE A 110 7.17 8.94 1.18
CA PHE A 110 7.38 10.35 1.52
C PHE A 110 7.11 10.67 2.99
N SER A 111 6.43 9.79 3.73
CA SER A 111 6.25 9.90 5.19
C SER A 111 7.41 9.36 6.00
N GLY A 112 8.37 8.68 5.34
CA GLY A 112 9.46 7.98 6.03
C GLY A 112 9.02 6.71 6.76
N ARG A 113 7.77 6.25 6.57
CA ARG A 113 7.29 4.97 7.14
C ARG A 113 8.16 3.79 6.72
N ASN A 114 8.70 3.84 5.50
CA ASN A 114 9.60 2.82 4.95
C ASN A 114 11.09 3.12 5.19
N ALA A 115 11.45 4.11 6.01
CA ALA A 115 12.85 4.36 6.35
C ALA A 115 13.43 3.17 7.11
N ALA A 116 14.70 2.83 6.83
CA ALA A 116 15.39 1.80 7.59
C ALA A 116 15.41 2.17 9.08
N ILE A 117 15.05 1.23 9.95
CA ILE A 117 15.09 1.44 11.41
C ILE A 117 16.57 1.54 11.82
N THR A 118 17.06 2.76 12.01
CA THR A 118 18.38 3.01 12.60
C THR A 118 18.25 2.89 14.12
N LYS A 119 18.95 1.91 14.70
CA LYS A 119 19.06 1.70 16.15
C LYS A 119 20.10 2.61 16.78
#